data_AF-A0A386PUK5-F1
#
_entry.id   AF-A0A386PUK5-F1
#
_cell.length_a   1.000
_cell.length_b   1.000
_cell.length_c   1.000
_cell.angle_alpha   90.00
_cell.angle_beta   90.00
_cell.angle_gamma   90.00
#
_symmetry.space_group_name_H-M   'P 1'
#
loop_
_entity.id
_entity.type
_entity.pdbx_description
1 polymer ?
#
loop_
_entity_poly.entity_id
_entity_poly.type
_entity_poly.pdbx_seq_one_letter_code
_entity_poly.pdbx_strand_id
1 'polypeptide(L)'
;MDDNDFIMRQLKAISEGFGMILGKGNAPKSEVIYQQQRNQKGKIYTDIDELLLHHKYDESIQYVYGRKFELDRNSYYQLGMWLVKKLKSIHGIDVEMVQEFERNMQKYK
;
A
#
# COMPACT_ATOMS: atom_id res chain seq x y z
N MET A 1 13.31 18.67 -8.64
CA MET A 1 11.87 18.35 -8.74
C MET A 1 11.76 17.10 -9.62
N ASP A 2 12.31 15.98 -9.18
CA ASP A 2 12.52 14.79 -10.04
C ASP A 2 11.92 13.49 -9.46
N ASP A 3 11.73 13.41 -8.13
CA ASP A 3 11.26 12.17 -7.49
C ASP A 3 9.79 11.83 -7.77
N ASN A 4 8.97 12.82 -8.14
CA ASN A 4 7.55 12.60 -8.43
C ASN A 4 7.33 11.88 -9.77
N ASP A 5 8.21 12.06 -10.76
CA ASP A 5 8.03 11.52 -12.11
C ASP A 5 8.38 10.02 -12.14
N PHE A 6 9.37 9.59 -11.36
CA PHE A 6 9.75 8.18 -11.24
C PHE A 6 8.69 7.35 -10.51
N ILE A 7 8.15 7.88 -9.41
CA ILE A 7 7.06 7.25 -8.66
C ILE A 7 5.80 7.11 -9.52
N MET A 8 5.45 8.13 -10.31
CA MET A 8 4.28 8.05 -11.22
C MET A 8 4.44 6.98 -12.31
N ARG A 9 5.65 6.79 -12.86
CA ARG A 9 5.89 5.76 -13.90
C ARG A 9 5.78 4.35 -13.34
N GLN A 10 6.27 4.10 -12.13
CA GLN A 10 6.14 2.80 -11.48
C GLN A 10 4.69 2.51 -11.05
N LEU A 11 3.98 3.51 -10.52
CA LEU A 11 2.57 3.37 -10.15
C LEU A 11 1.66 3.05 -11.35
N LYS A 12 1.98 3.58 -12.55
CA LYS A 12 1.23 3.29 -13.77
C LYS A 12 1.35 1.82 -14.19
N ALA A 13 2.56 1.24 -14.10
CA ALA A 13 2.79 -0.16 -14.41
C ALA A 13 2.06 -1.12 -13.44
N ILE A 14 1.94 -0.75 -12.16
CA ILE A 14 1.19 -1.54 -11.17
C ILE A 14 -0.33 -1.45 -11.45
N SER A 15 -0.81 -0.29 -11.86
CA SER A 15 -2.24 -0.07 -12.15
C SER A 15 -2.75 -0.84 -13.37
N GLU A 16 -1.89 -1.10 -14.35
CA GLU A 16 -2.21 -1.88 -15.54
C GLU A 16 -2.27 -3.41 -15.26
N GLY A 17 -1.66 -3.89 -14.16
CA GLY A 17 -1.66 -5.31 -13.76
C GLY A 17 -2.85 -5.76 -12.89
N PHE A 18 -3.60 -4.85 -12.28
CA PHE A 18 -4.64 -5.16 -11.28
C PHE A 18 -6.05 -4.68 -11.67
N GLY A 19 -6.34 -4.65 -12.97
CA GLY A 19 -7.60 -4.15 -13.52
C GLY A 19 -8.81 -5.07 -13.30
N MET A 20 -9.90 -4.45 -12.81
CA MET A 20 -11.32 -4.83 -12.89
C MET A 20 -11.91 -5.78 -11.85
N ILE A 21 -12.65 -5.20 -10.88
CA ILE A 21 -14.03 -5.63 -10.58
C ILE A 21 -14.88 -4.38 -10.26
N LEU A 22 -15.70 -3.94 -11.22
CA LEU A 22 -16.75 -2.92 -11.03
C LEU A 22 -18.08 -3.62 -10.73
N GLY A 23 -18.46 -3.66 -9.45
CA GLY A 23 -19.76 -4.18 -8.99
C GLY A 23 -20.81 -3.06 -8.90
N LYS A 24 -21.85 -3.18 -9.73
CA LYS A 24 -23.01 -2.30 -9.88
C LYS A 24 -24.04 -2.59 -8.78
N GLY A 25 -24.47 -1.60 -8.00
CA GLY A 25 -25.57 -1.79 -7.03
C GLY A 25 -25.93 -0.52 -6.28
N ASN A 26 -27.18 -0.05 -6.46
CA ASN A 26 -27.76 1.11 -5.79
C ASN A 26 -27.79 0.92 -4.27
N ALA A 27 -26.92 1.61 -3.54
CA ALA A 27 -26.99 1.75 -2.08
C ALA A 27 -26.75 3.21 -1.68
N PRO A 28 -27.33 3.68 -0.56
CA PRO A 28 -27.27 5.08 -0.15
C PRO A 28 -25.82 5.54 -0.03
N LYS A 29 -25.49 6.68 -0.66
CA LYS A 29 -24.12 7.18 -0.89
C LYS A 29 -23.22 7.16 0.35
N SER A 30 -23.77 7.32 1.55
CA SER A 30 -23.00 7.28 2.79
C SER A 30 -22.56 5.87 3.18
N GLU A 31 -23.39 4.85 3.00
CA GLU A 31 -23.08 3.46 3.39
C GLU A 31 -22.14 2.78 2.38
N VAL A 32 -22.26 3.16 1.10
CA VAL A 32 -21.38 2.69 0.03
C VAL A 32 -19.94 3.10 0.27
N ILE A 33 -19.68 4.35 0.71
CA ILE A 33 -18.32 4.82 0.95
C ILE A 33 -17.66 4.04 2.09
N TYR A 34 -18.38 3.76 3.18
CA TYR A 34 -17.85 2.98 4.31
C TYR A 34 -17.58 1.52 3.93
N GLN A 35 -18.48 0.87 3.20
CA GLN A 35 -18.26 -0.50 2.72
C GLN A 35 -17.11 -0.55 1.72
N GLN A 36 -17.00 0.43 0.83
CA GLN A 36 -15.93 0.52 -0.15
C GLN A 36 -14.57 0.75 0.52
N GLN A 37 -14.48 1.61 1.55
CA GLN A 37 -13.24 1.80 2.32
C GLN A 37 -12.82 0.54 3.08
N ARG A 38 -13.77 -0.21 3.68
CA ARG A 38 -13.45 -1.49 4.34
C ARG A 38 -12.96 -2.54 3.35
N ASN A 39 -13.60 -2.64 2.18
CA ASN A 39 -13.19 -3.59 1.14
C ASN A 39 -11.86 -3.19 0.51
N GLN A 40 -11.62 -1.89 0.29
CA GLN A 40 -10.33 -1.37 -0.17
C GLN A 40 -9.22 -1.65 0.82
N LYS A 41 -9.48 -1.47 2.12
CA LYS A 41 -8.54 -1.83 3.18
C LYS A 41 -8.17 -3.32 3.10
N GLY A 42 -9.16 -4.21 2.95
CA GLY A 42 -8.94 -5.65 2.75
C GLY A 42 -8.11 -5.96 1.50
N LYS A 43 -8.42 -5.31 0.37
CA LYS A 43 -7.66 -5.46 -0.87
C LYS A 43 -6.22 -4.99 -0.74
N ILE A 44 -5.98 -3.84 -0.09
CA ILE A 44 -4.63 -3.29 0.13
C ILE A 44 -3.74 -4.30 0.86
N TYR A 45 -4.22 -4.91 1.95
CA TYR A 45 -3.45 -5.93 2.68
C TYR A 45 -3.22 -7.19 1.85
N THR A 46 -4.22 -7.60 1.05
CA THR A 46 -4.13 -8.78 0.18
C THR A 46 -3.08 -8.58 -0.92
N ASP A 47 -3.13 -7.44 -1.62
CA ASP A 47 -2.19 -7.09 -2.67
C ASP A 47 -0.74 -7.03 -2.11
N ILE A 48 -0.56 -6.50 -0.90
CA ILE A 48 0.76 -6.48 -0.25
C ILE A 48 1.22 -7.89 0.09
N ASP A 49 0.35 -8.74 0.62
CA ASP A 49 0.70 -10.13 0.94
C ASP A 49 1.10 -10.92 -0.30
N GLU A 50 0.45 -10.71 -1.43
CA GLU A 50 0.85 -11.28 -2.71
C GLU A 50 2.27 -10.84 -3.12
N LEU A 51 2.59 -9.55 -3.01
CA LEU A 51 3.93 -9.05 -3.29
C LEU A 51 4.99 -9.69 -2.37
N LEU A 52 4.67 -9.85 -1.08
CA LEU A 52 5.57 -10.49 -0.12
C LEU A 52 5.81 -11.98 -0.45
N LEU A 53 4.76 -12.71 -0.86
CA LEU A 53 4.88 -14.12 -1.28
C LEU A 53 5.80 -14.27 -2.50
N HIS A 54 5.78 -13.29 -3.40
CA HIS A 54 6.65 -13.25 -4.58
C HIS A 54 8.05 -12.65 -4.31
N HIS A 55 8.42 -12.41 -3.05
CA HIS A 55 9.68 -11.77 -2.65
C HIS A 55 9.88 -10.35 -3.22
N LYS A 56 8.79 -9.70 -3.61
CA LYS A 56 8.75 -8.36 -4.21
C LYS A 56 8.69 -7.28 -3.12
N TYR A 57 9.73 -7.22 -2.29
CA TYR A 57 9.73 -6.38 -1.09
C TYR A 57 9.72 -4.88 -1.42
N ASP A 58 10.51 -4.45 -2.41
CA ASP A 58 10.53 -3.05 -2.82
C ASP A 58 9.17 -2.62 -3.38
N GLU A 59 8.58 -3.45 -4.25
CA GLU A 59 7.24 -3.21 -4.81
C GLU A 59 6.17 -3.12 -3.71
N SER A 60 6.28 -3.91 -2.63
CA SER A 60 5.36 -3.83 -1.48
C SER A 60 5.47 -2.48 -0.74
N ILE A 61 6.68 -1.94 -0.63
CA ILE A 61 6.94 -0.62 -0.03
C ILE A 61 6.41 0.50 -0.93
N GLN A 62 6.70 0.43 -2.23
CA GLN A 62 6.19 1.40 -3.22
C GLN A 62 4.66 1.39 -3.26
N TYR A 63 4.05 0.21 -3.15
CA TYR A 63 2.60 0.06 -3.07
C TYR A 63 2.04 0.80 -1.86
N VAL A 64 2.66 0.69 -0.68
CA VAL A 64 2.24 1.47 0.50
C VAL A 64 2.40 2.96 0.24
N TYR A 65 3.53 3.42 -0.31
CA TYR A 65 3.73 4.85 -0.63
C TYR A 65 2.65 5.40 -1.56
N GLY A 66 2.17 4.61 -2.53
CA GLY A 66 1.06 4.98 -3.41
C GLY A 66 -0.24 5.31 -2.67
N ARG A 67 -0.47 4.70 -1.50
CA ARG A 67 -1.70 4.90 -0.69
C ARG A 67 -1.69 6.15 0.17
N LYS A 68 -0.61 6.96 0.14
CA LYS A 68 -0.46 8.17 0.97
C LYS A 68 -1.61 9.16 0.83
N PHE A 69 -2.16 9.31 -0.38
CA PHE A 69 -3.24 10.26 -0.66
C PHE A 69 -4.63 9.62 -0.62
N GLU A 70 -4.71 8.29 -0.50
CA GLU A 70 -5.96 7.53 -0.44
C GLU A 70 -6.39 7.25 1.01
N LEU A 71 -5.43 7.16 1.92
CA LEU A 71 -5.65 6.87 3.33
C LEU A 71 -5.49 8.14 4.17
N ASP A 72 -6.25 8.23 5.26
CA ASP A 72 -5.96 9.22 6.29
C ASP A 72 -4.59 8.94 6.94
N ARG A 73 -3.99 9.97 7.56
CA ARG A 73 -2.65 9.89 8.16
C ARG A 73 -2.48 8.71 9.11
N ASN A 74 -3.47 8.42 9.97
CA ASN A 74 -3.37 7.33 10.93
C ASN A 74 -3.52 5.98 10.23
N SER A 75 -4.48 5.81 9.32
CA SER A 75 -4.60 4.57 8.53
C SER A 75 -3.36 4.27 7.70
N TYR A 76 -2.77 5.30 7.10
CA TYR A 76 -1.53 5.21 6.34
C TYR A 76 -0.34 4.78 7.22
N TYR A 77 -0.19 5.42 8.39
CA TYR A 77 0.85 5.05 9.36
C TYR A 77 0.68 3.60 9.84
N GLN A 78 -0.54 3.18 10.18
CA GLN A 78 -0.81 1.81 10.62
C GLN A 78 -0.52 0.78 9.53
N LEU A 79 -0.85 1.08 8.27
CA LEU A 79 -0.51 0.23 7.12
C LEU A 79 1.02 0.08 6.98
N GLY A 80 1.75 1.19 7.04
CA GLY A 80 3.21 1.18 6.94
C GLY A 80 3.86 0.38 8.07
N MET A 81 3.45 0.61 9.32
CA MET A 81 3.99 -0.12 10.47
C MET A 81 3.61 -1.61 10.45
N TRP A 82 2.45 -1.96 9.90
CA TRP A 82 2.09 -3.37 9.66
C TRP A 82 3.05 -4.02 8.66
N LEU A 83 3.37 -3.35 7.56
CA LEU A 83 4.32 -3.86 6.57
C LEU A 83 5.74 -3.97 7.16
N VAL A 84 6.22 -2.98 7.92
CA VAL A 84 7.52 -3.04 8.61
C VAL A 84 7.64 -4.30 9.46
N LYS A 85 6.60 -4.64 10.23
CA LYS A 85 6.60 -5.85 11.06
C LYS A 85 6.72 -7.13 10.23
N LYS A 86 6.02 -7.20 9.08
CA LYS A 86 6.14 -8.34 8.16
C LYS A 86 7.55 -8.45 7.58
N LEU A 87 8.07 -7.36 7.02
CA LEU A 87 9.40 -7.34 6.42
C LEU A 87 10.50 -7.74 7.43
N LYS A 88 10.45 -7.24 8.66
CA LYS A 88 11.41 -7.61 9.73
C LYS A 88 11.36 -9.08 10.14
N SER A 89 10.28 -9.80 9.84
CA SER A 89 10.15 -11.24 10.13
C SER A 89 10.78 -12.13 9.05
N ILE A 90 11.14 -11.56 7.90
CA ILE A 90 11.71 -12.29 6.75
C ILE A 90 13.23 -12.33 6.90
N HIS A 91 13.81 -13.54 6.83
CA HIS A 91 15.25 -13.72 6.87
C HIS A 91 15.87 -13.39 5.50
N GLY A 92 16.98 -12.66 5.48
CA GLY A 92 17.73 -12.34 4.26
C GLY A 92 17.21 -11.12 3.51
N ILE A 93 16.27 -10.38 4.10
CA ILE A 93 15.82 -9.10 3.57
C ILE A 93 16.87 -8.01 3.76
N ASP A 94 16.91 -7.06 2.83
CA ASP A 94 17.71 -5.85 2.96
C ASP A 94 17.25 -5.03 4.18
N VAL A 95 18.11 -4.99 5.21
CA VAL A 95 17.83 -4.31 6.47
C VAL A 95 17.80 -2.79 6.28
N GLU A 96 18.62 -2.23 5.40
CA GLU A 96 18.69 -0.78 5.17
C GLU A 96 17.40 -0.29 4.51
N MET A 97 16.89 -1.03 3.52
CA MET A 97 15.60 -0.76 2.87
C MET A 97 14.45 -0.73 3.90
N VAL A 98 14.37 -1.73 4.79
CA VAL A 98 13.32 -1.82 5.81
C VAL A 98 13.45 -0.68 6.84
N GLN A 99 14.67 -0.33 7.24
CA GLN A 99 14.92 0.78 8.16
C GLN A 99 14.58 2.14 7.53
N GLU A 100 14.91 2.35 6.27
CA GLU A 100 14.54 3.57 5.55
C GLU A 100 13.02 3.73 5.46
N PHE A 101 12.33 2.65 5.08
CA PHE A 101 10.88 2.64 5.05
C PHE A 101 10.27 2.97 6.41
N GLU A 102 10.76 2.33 7.49
CA GLU A 102 10.32 2.61 8.86
C GLU A 102 10.55 4.07 9.27
N ARG A 103 11.74 4.62 9.01
CA ARG A 103 12.06 6.03 9.28
C ARG A 103 11.09 6.97 8.54
N ASN A 104 10.75 6.64 7.30
CA ASN A 104 9.79 7.41 6.52
C ASN A 104 8.37 7.32 7.10
N MET A 105 7.95 6.16 7.61
CA MET A 105 6.64 5.99 8.26
C MET A 105 6.54 6.75 9.59
N GLN A 106 7.62 6.83 10.38
CA GLN A 106 7.63 7.57 11.65
C GLN A 106 7.27 9.07 11.50
N LYS A 107 7.45 9.66 10.32
CA LYS A 107 7.02 11.04 10.01
C LYS A 107 5.48 11.22 10.11
N TYR A 108 4.73 10.12 10.06
CA TYR A 108 3.27 10.09 10.06
C TYR A 108 2.65 9.60 11.38
N LYS A 109 3.47 9.40 12.42
CA LYS A 109 3.03 9.12 13.80
C LYS A 109 2.46 10.39 14.47
#